data_AF-A0A9X4HSV0-F1
#
_entry.id   AF-A0A9X4HSV0-F1
#
_cell.length_a   1.000
_cell.length_b   1.000
_cell.length_c   1.000
_cell.angle_alpha   90.00
_cell.angle_beta   90.00
_cell.angle_gamma   90.00
#
_symmetry.space_group_name_H-M   'P 1'
#
loop_
_entity.id
_entity.type
_entity.pdbx_description
1 polymer ?
#
loop_
_entity_poly.entity_id
_entity_poly.type
_entity_poly.pdbx_seq_one_letter_code
_entity_poly.pdbx_strand_id
1 'polypeptide(L)'
;MPTLPPLGASEEEWRAFAEERCEELKPHVAEFILERFTYKPRYVQQRVWRTFATVSALSTQFDIYIRMFVKPNDYWPRECLVLARIGFTKERAGHGRALVQRLVELAPTFGYRYLAIESANANASAFAERLGFSPRDNGRHWIGMVDAVQEALNR
;
A
#
# COMPACT_ATOMS: atom_id res chain seq x y z
N MET A 1 -9.94 14.81 6.93
CA MET A 1 -8.54 14.42 6.70
C MET A 1 -7.88 14.31 8.06
N PRO A 2 -7.20 13.20 8.38
CA PRO A 2 -6.42 13.10 9.61
C PRO A 2 -5.30 14.16 9.55
N THR A 3 -5.01 14.76 10.69
CA THR A 3 -3.92 15.72 10.81
C THR A 3 -2.61 14.95 10.78
N LEU A 4 -1.85 15.07 9.69
CA LEU A 4 -0.49 14.54 9.62
C LEU A 4 0.38 15.23 10.69
N PRO A 5 1.40 14.54 11.22
CA PRO A 5 2.42 15.19 12.02
C PRO A 5 3.00 16.42 11.30
N PRO A 6 3.33 17.51 12.02
CA PRO A 6 3.90 18.70 11.40
C PRO A 6 5.23 18.39 10.71
N LEU A 7 5.63 19.23 9.75
CA LEU A 7 6.86 19.01 8.97
C LEU A 7 8.12 18.92 9.83
N GLY A 8 8.14 19.60 10.98
CA GLY A 8 9.25 19.57 11.95
C GLY A 8 9.13 18.48 13.02
N ALA A 9 8.14 17.59 12.95
CA ALA A 9 7.99 16.49 13.89
C ALA A 9 9.20 15.54 13.82
N SER A 10 9.57 15.02 14.98
CA SER A 10 10.62 14.03 15.15
C SER A 10 10.29 12.71 14.43
N GLU A 11 11.34 11.92 14.16
CA GLU A 11 11.16 10.57 13.61
C GLU A 11 10.35 9.65 14.52
N GLU A 12 10.40 9.88 15.84
CA GLU A 12 9.62 9.12 16.81
C GLU A 12 8.12 9.45 16.73
N GLU A 13 7.75 10.72 16.60
CA GLU A 13 6.36 11.14 16.40
C GLU A 13 5.79 10.57 15.10
N TRP A 14 6.56 10.63 14.01
CA TRP A 14 6.16 10.03 12.74
C TRP A 14 6.04 8.50 12.84
N ARG A 15 6.94 7.83 13.55
CA ARG A 15 6.88 6.39 13.79
C ARG A 15 5.62 6.02 14.57
N ALA A 16 5.34 6.71 15.67
CA ALA A 16 4.14 6.49 16.48
C ALA A 16 2.86 6.70 15.67
N PHE A 17 2.80 7.79 14.89
CA PHE A 17 1.70 8.07 13.97
C PHE A 17 1.52 6.95 12.94
N ALA A 18 2.61 6.50 12.30
CA ALA A 18 2.54 5.45 11.29
C ALA A 18 2.12 4.09 11.86
N GLU A 19 2.54 3.77 13.09
CA GLU A 19 2.12 2.57 13.81
C GLU A 19 0.62 2.57 14.11
N GLU A 20 0.08 3.69 14.58
CA GLU A 20 -1.35 3.88 14.83
C GLU A 20 -2.16 3.73 13.52
N ARG A 21 -1.72 4.40 12.45
CA ARG A 21 -2.37 4.27 11.12
C ARG A 21 -2.29 2.84 10.59
N CYS A 22 -1.21 2.11 10.84
CA CYS A 22 -1.14 0.70 10.45
C CYS A 22 -2.09 -0.20 11.25
N GLU A 23 -2.40 0.11 12.52
CA GLU A 23 -3.45 -0.61 13.25
C GLU A 23 -4.83 -0.41 12.61
N GLU A 24 -5.12 0.80 12.14
CA GLU A 24 -6.36 1.13 11.42
C GLU A 24 -6.41 0.53 10.01
N LEU A 25 -5.27 0.44 9.31
CA LEU A 25 -5.21 -0.14 7.96
C LEU A 25 -5.40 -1.67 7.97
N LYS A 26 -4.94 -2.34 9.03
CA LYS A 26 -4.99 -3.80 9.19
C LYS A 26 -6.38 -4.41 8.90
N PRO A 27 -7.50 -3.94 9.49
CA PRO A 27 -8.83 -4.47 9.17
C PRO A 27 -9.24 -4.27 7.71
N HIS A 28 -8.85 -3.18 7.04
CA HIS A 28 -9.17 -2.96 5.63
C HIS A 28 -8.42 -3.93 4.70
N VAL A 29 -7.18 -4.29 5.05
CA VAL A 29 -6.43 -5.33 4.33
C VAL A 29 -7.05 -6.71 4.57
N ALA A 30 -7.52 -7.00 5.78
CA ALA A 30 -8.23 -8.23 6.09
C ALA A 30 -9.55 -8.36 5.33
N GLU A 31 -10.34 -7.29 5.28
CA GLU A 31 -11.58 -7.22 4.51
C GLU A 31 -11.31 -7.44 3.01
N PHE A 32 -10.24 -6.85 2.47
CA PHE A 32 -9.85 -7.03 1.07
C PHE A 32 -9.58 -8.50 0.78
N ILE A 33 -8.88 -9.16 1.69
CA ILE A 33 -8.58 -10.59 1.55
C ILE A 33 -9.88 -11.41 1.61
N LEU A 34 -10.81 -11.09 2.51
CA LEU A 34 -12.09 -11.81 2.63
C LEU A 34 -12.98 -11.67 1.41
N GLU A 35 -13.02 -10.49 0.79
CA GLU A 35 -13.81 -10.26 -0.42
C GLU A 35 -13.22 -10.93 -1.66
N ARG A 36 -11.88 -10.99 -1.73
CA ARG A 36 -11.17 -11.42 -2.94
C ARG A 36 -10.79 -12.89 -2.93
N PHE A 37 -10.72 -13.52 -1.77
CA PHE A 37 -10.26 -14.89 -1.60
C PHE A 37 -11.23 -15.68 -0.73
N THR A 38 -11.44 -16.95 -1.06
CA THR A 38 -12.35 -17.85 -0.34
C THR A 38 -11.73 -18.34 0.97
N TYR A 39 -11.51 -17.43 1.92
CA TYR A 39 -11.01 -17.72 3.26
C TYR A 39 -12.08 -17.51 4.34
N LYS A 40 -11.99 -18.26 5.44
CA LYS A 40 -12.81 -18.02 6.63
C LYS A 40 -12.33 -16.77 7.37
N PRO A 41 -13.20 -15.94 7.95
CA PRO A 41 -12.82 -14.74 8.73
C PRO A 41 -11.72 -14.98 9.76
N ARG A 42 -11.85 -16.04 10.56
CA ARG A 42 -10.85 -16.43 11.57
C ARG A 42 -9.46 -16.69 10.97
N TYR A 43 -9.39 -17.28 9.77
CA TYR A 43 -8.12 -17.54 9.10
C TYR A 43 -7.44 -16.23 8.71
N VAL A 44 -8.19 -15.30 8.12
CA VAL A 44 -7.66 -14.01 7.67
C VAL A 44 -7.19 -13.16 8.86
N GLN A 45 -7.96 -13.10 9.94
CA GLN A 45 -7.58 -12.38 11.16
C GLN A 45 -6.23 -12.84 11.75
N GLN A 46 -5.87 -14.12 11.59
CA GLN A 46 -4.60 -14.67 12.04
C GLN A 46 -3.45 -14.45 11.04
N ARG A 47 -3.78 -14.10 9.79
CA ARG A 47 -2.84 -13.99 8.67
C ARG A 47 -2.57 -12.57 8.23
N VAL A 48 -3.34 -11.60 8.72
CA VAL A 48 -3.06 -10.17 8.58
C VAL A 48 -2.55 -9.67 9.93
N TRP A 49 -1.30 -9.25 9.97
CA TRP A 49 -0.68 -8.73 11.17
C TRP A 49 0.01 -7.41 10.89
N ARG A 50 0.31 -6.68 11.96
CA ARG A 50 1.12 -5.48 11.91
C ARG A 50 2.41 -5.72 12.69
N THR A 51 3.50 -5.18 12.17
CA THR A 51 4.78 -5.06 12.87
C THR A 51 5.30 -3.65 12.65
N PHE A 52 5.38 -2.84 13.71
CA PHE A 52 5.65 -1.39 13.62
C PHE A 52 4.74 -0.71 12.58
N ALA A 53 5.27 0.22 11.79
CA ALA A 53 4.58 0.92 10.71
C ALA A 53 4.39 0.07 9.43
N THR A 54 4.13 -1.23 9.60
CA THR A 54 3.94 -2.18 8.49
C THR A 54 2.72 -3.07 8.72
N VAL A 55 1.86 -3.19 7.70
CA VAL A 55 0.81 -4.21 7.63
C VAL A 55 1.26 -5.31 6.66
N SER A 56 1.19 -6.56 7.10
CA SER A 56 1.62 -7.72 6.32
C SER A 56 0.52 -8.77 6.27
N ALA A 57 0.42 -9.43 5.12
CA ALA A 57 -0.41 -10.62 4.96
C ALA A 57 0.25 -11.60 3.99
N LEU A 58 0.39 -12.85 4.40
CA LEU A 58 1.05 -13.89 3.62
C LEU A 58 0.26 -15.19 3.63
N SER A 59 0.05 -15.74 2.43
CA SER A 59 -0.54 -17.05 2.20
C SER A 59 0.06 -17.69 0.95
N THR A 60 -0.37 -18.90 0.61
CA THR A 60 -0.02 -19.52 -0.67
C THR A 60 -0.66 -18.83 -1.88
N GLN A 61 -1.65 -17.96 -1.68
CA GLN A 61 -2.34 -17.23 -2.75
C GLN A 61 -1.85 -15.79 -2.93
N PHE A 62 -1.21 -15.20 -1.93
CA PHE A 62 -0.77 -13.81 -1.97
C PHE A 62 0.38 -13.51 -1.01
N ASP A 63 1.16 -12.48 -1.33
CA ASP A 63 2.16 -11.85 -0.47
C ASP A 63 1.97 -10.33 -0.49
N ILE A 64 1.50 -9.76 0.62
CA ILE A 64 1.20 -8.34 0.76
C ILE A 64 2.05 -7.78 1.90
N TYR A 65 2.81 -6.73 1.62
CA TYR A 65 3.61 -6.02 2.61
C TYR A 65 3.54 -4.53 2.35
N ILE A 66 2.86 -3.82 3.25
CA ILE A 66 2.54 -2.39 3.13
C ILE A 66 3.21 -1.64 4.27
N ARG A 67 3.96 -0.58 3.95
CA ARG A 67 4.54 0.34 4.93
C ARG A 67 3.88 1.70 4.82
N MET A 68 3.60 2.35 5.94
CA MET A 68 3.01 3.68 5.96
C MET A 68 4.02 4.71 6.45
N PHE A 69 4.00 5.91 5.85
CA PHE A 69 4.76 7.08 6.27
C PHE A 69 6.24 6.80 6.54
N VAL A 70 6.87 6.04 5.64
CA VAL A 70 8.29 5.70 5.75
C VAL A 70 9.16 6.96 5.70
N LYS A 71 10.38 6.87 6.24
CA LYS A 71 11.32 8.00 6.19
C LYS A 71 11.50 8.43 4.73
N PRO A 72 11.42 9.74 4.43
CA PRO A 72 11.60 10.22 3.06
C PRO A 72 12.99 9.85 2.54
N ASN A 73 13.06 9.57 1.24
CA ASN A 73 14.28 9.25 0.53
C ASN A 73 14.20 9.78 -0.91
N ASP A 74 15.19 9.43 -1.75
CA ASP A 74 15.27 9.90 -3.14
C ASP A 74 14.12 9.39 -4.03
N TYR A 75 13.32 8.44 -3.57
CA TYR A 75 12.27 7.78 -4.36
C TYR A 75 10.86 8.27 -4.02
N TRP A 76 10.58 8.60 -2.77
CA TRP A 76 9.26 9.07 -2.32
C TRP A 76 9.32 9.98 -1.08
N PRO A 77 8.35 10.90 -0.95
CA PRO A 77 8.23 11.75 0.22
C PRO A 77 7.69 10.96 1.43
N ARG A 78 7.65 11.63 2.60
CA ARG A 78 7.12 11.07 3.85
C ARG A 78 5.64 10.68 3.75
N GLU A 79 4.86 11.42 2.98
CA GLU A 79 3.39 11.26 2.84
C GLU A 79 3.00 10.10 1.91
N CYS A 80 3.73 8.99 1.98
CA CYS A 80 3.61 7.85 1.09
C CYS A 80 3.16 6.58 1.81
N LEU A 81 2.28 5.82 1.17
CA LEU A 81 2.04 4.41 1.47
C LEU A 81 2.80 3.55 0.45
N VAL A 82 3.68 2.68 0.93
CA VAL A 82 4.58 1.87 0.10
C VAL A 82 4.11 0.42 0.07
N LEU A 83 3.73 -0.04 -1.11
CA LEU A 83 3.53 -1.44 -1.46
C LEU A 83 4.92 -2.08 -1.68
N ALA A 84 5.54 -2.56 -0.61
CA ALA A 84 6.88 -3.14 -0.69
C ALA A 84 6.89 -4.57 -1.27
N ARG A 85 5.79 -5.31 -1.06
CA ARG A 85 5.53 -6.58 -1.75
C ARG A 85 4.06 -6.67 -2.12
N ILE A 86 3.80 -7.02 -3.38
CA ILE A 86 2.47 -7.27 -3.94
C ILE A 86 2.52 -8.46 -4.90
N GLY A 87 2.41 -9.67 -4.34
CA GLY A 87 2.35 -10.92 -5.08
C GLY A 87 0.96 -11.53 -5.03
N PHE A 88 0.46 -12.02 -6.16
CA PHE A 88 -0.75 -12.84 -6.24
C PHE A 88 -0.47 -14.06 -7.10
N THR A 89 -0.66 -15.26 -6.55
CA THR A 89 -0.39 -16.52 -7.27
C THR A 89 -1.29 -16.66 -8.50
N LYS A 90 -2.56 -16.23 -8.40
CA LYS A 90 -3.48 -16.15 -9.53
C LYS A 90 -3.39 -14.77 -10.18
N GLU A 91 -2.55 -14.67 -11.22
CA GLU A 91 -2.43 -13.45 -12.01
C GLU A 91 -3.68 -13.16 -12.87
N ARG A 92 -3.83 -11.91 -13.33
CA ARG A 92 -4.91 -11.44 -14.21
C ARG A 92 -6.35 -11.64 -13.69
N ALA A 93 -6.52 -11.93 -12.40
CA ALA A 93 -7.82 -11.98 -11.72
C ALA A 93 -8.25 -10.63 -11.09
N GLY A 94 -7.52 -9.54 -11.39
CA GLY A 94 -7.85 -8.20 -10.92
C GLY A 94 -7.50 -7.88 -9.46
N HIS A 95 -6.85 -8.79 -8.72
CA HIS A 95 -6.50 -8.58 -7.31
C HIS A 95 -5.62 -7.34 -7.08
N GLY A 96 -4.57 -7.15 -7.88
CA GLY A 96 -3.69 -5.98 -7.76
C GLY A 96 -4.43 -4.67 -7.98
N ARG A 97 -5.25 -4.59 -9.04
CA ARG A 97 -6.07 -3.40 -9.30
C ARG A 97 -7.05 -3.13 -8.16
N ALA A 98 -7.74 -4.15 -7.66
CA ALA A 98 -8.67 -4.02 -6.56
C ALA A 98 -8.00 -3.57 -5.25
N LEU A 99 -6.78 -4.04 -4.97
CA LEU A 99 -6.00 -3.59 -3.81
C LEU A 99 -5.64 -2.11 -3.95
N VAL A 100 -5.10 -1.69 -5.10
CA VAL A 100 -4.74 -0.28 -5.32
C VAL A 100 -5.98 0.62 -5.25
N GLN A 101 -7.11 0.21 -5.85
CA GLN A 101 -8.37 0.95 -5.76
C GLN A 101 -8.80 1.19 -4.31
N ARG A 102 -8.79 0.14 -3.48
CA ARG A 102 -9.08 0.27 -2.05
C ARG A 102 -8.16 1.24 -1.35
N LEU A 103 -6.86 1.17 -1.63
CA LEU A 103 -5.90 2.08 -1.00
C LEU A 103 -6.15 3.53 -1.44
N VAL A 104 -6.41 3.78 -2.72
CA VAL A 104 -6.80 5.11 -3.19
C VAL A 104 -8.04 5.63 -2.45
N GLU A 105 -9.08 4.80 -2.26
CA GLU A 105 -10.29 5.16 -1.51
C GLU A 105 -10.02 5.49 -0.03
N LEU A 106 -9.03 4.83 0.58
CA LEU A 106 -8.63 5.06 1.96
C LEU A 106 -7.74 6.29 2.13
N ALA A 107 -7.12 6.81 1.07
CA ALA A 107 -6.17 7.90 1.15
C ALA A 107 -6.70 9.16 1.89
N PRO A 108 -7.94 9.64 1.67
CA PRO A 108 -8.47 10.81 2.40
C PRO A 108 -8.65 10.56 3.91
N THR A 109 -8.89 9.30 4.29
CA THR A 109 -9.07 8.85 5.68
C THR A 109 -7.74 8.68 6.39
N PHE A 110 -6.69 8.27 5.68
CA PHE A 110 -5.37 7.99 6.25
C PHE A 110 -4.36 9.13 6.08
N GLY A 111 -4.58 10.03 5.11
CA GLY A 111 -3.80 11.25 4.90
C GLY A 111 -2.54 11.11 4.03
N TYR A 112 -2.22 9.91 3.51
CA TYR A 112 -1.14 9.78 2.53
C TYR A 112 -1.57 10.37 1.18
N ARG A 113 -0.61 10.96 0.48
CA ARG A 113 -0.83 11.61 -0.83
C ARG A 113 -0.25 10.82 -2.00
N TYR A 114 0.63 9.88 -1.70
CA TYR A 114 1.32 9.07 -2.69
C TYR A 114 1.19 7.58 -2.39
N LEU A 115 1.08 6.81 -3.46
CA LEU A 115 1.30 5.37 -3.44
C LEU A 115 2.66 5.10 -4.08
N ALA A 116 3.42 4.17 -3.52
CA ALA A 116 4.66 3.68 -4.12
C ALA A 116 4.68 2.16 -4.22
N ILE A 117 5.36 1.65 -5.24
CA ILE A 117 5.68 0.23 -5.40
C ILE A 117 7.20 0.10 -5.36
N GLU A 118 7.70 -0.74 -4.44
CA GLU A 118 9.14 -0.98 -4.26
C GLU A 118 9.57 -2.29 -4.94
N SER A 119 10.84 -2.35 -5.36
CA SER A 119 11.49 -3.53 -5.95
C SER A 119 10.66 -4.21 -7.05
N ALA A 120 10.11 -3.41 -7.97
CA ALA A 120 9.27 -3.88 -9.05
C ALA A 120 10.06 -4.78 -10.02
N ASN A 121 9.57 -6.00 -10.22
CA ASN A 121 9.97 -6.84 -11.34
C ASN A 121 9.24 -6.42 -12.63
N ALA A 122 9.52 -7.08 -13.76
CA ALA A 122 8.89 -6.72 -15.04
C ALA A 122 7.34 -6.70 -14.99
N ASN A 123 6.72 -7.66 -14.29
CA ASN A 123 5.26 -7.70 -14.13
C ASN A 123 4.74 -6.54 -13.27
N ALA A 124 5.41 -6.25 -12.15
CA ALA A 124 5.06 -5.16 -11.27
C ALA A 124 5.27 -3.79 -11.94
N SER A 125 6.31 -3.64 -12.75
CA SER A 125 6.58 -2.42 -13.53
C SER A 125 5.50 -2.17 -14.57
N ALA A 126 5.15 -3.18 -15.37
CA ALA A 126 4.04 -3.07 -16.33
C ALA A 126 2.69 -2.78 -15.63
N PHE A 127 2.46 -3.37 -14.46
CA PHE A 127 1.30 -3.08 -13.63
C PHE A 127 1.27 -1.63 -13.15
N ALA A 128 2.40 -1.12 -12.63
CA ALA A 128 2.55 0.24 -12.12
C ALA A 128 2.33 1.28 -13.23
N GLU A 129 2.99 1.09 -14.38
CA GLU A 129 2.85 1.95 -15.56
C GLU A 129 1.39 2.04 -16.02
N ARG A 130 0.70 0.90 -16.10
CA ARG A 130 -0.72 0.85 -16.49
C ARG A 130 -1.64 1.58 -15.51
N LEU A 131 -1.25 1.67 -14.24
CA LEU A 131 -2.00 2.39 -13.19
C LEU A 131 -1.54 3.83 -12.99
N GLY A 132 -0.77 4.40 -13.92
CA GLY A 132 -0.37 5.80 -13.89
C GLY A 132 0.73 6.13 -12.89
N PHE A 133 1.44 5.12 -12.37
CA PHE A 133 2.64 5.36 -11.57
C PHE A 133 3.79 5.79 -12.49
N SER A 134 4.68 6.64 -11.96
CA SER A 134 5.90 7.07 -12.63
C SER A 134 7.11 6.29 -12.11
N PRO A 135 8.04 5.87 -12.99
CA PRO A 135 9.21 5.11 -12.59
C PRO A 135 10.24 5.97 -11.83
N ARG A 136 11.01 5.30 -10.99
CA ARG A 136 12.18 5.76 -10.21
C ARG A 136 13.22 4.65 -10.22
N ASP A 137 14.48 4.98 -9.96
CA ASP A 137 15.61 4.04 -9.93
C ASP A 137 15.58 3.02 -11.09
N ASN A 138 15.61 3.53 -12.33
CA ASN A 138 15.57 2.71 -13.56
C ASN A 138 14.40 1.71 -13.62
N GLY A 139 13.25 2.05 -13.01
CA GLY A 139 12.05 1.22 -13.02
C GLY A 139 11.99 0.16 -11.91
N ARG A 140 12.92 0.18 -10.95
CA ARG A 140 12.84 -0.66 -9.74
C ARG A 140 11.84 -0.12 -8.73
N HIS A 141 11.58 1.17 -8.75
CA HIS A 141 10.66 1.85 -7.85
C HIS A 141 9.66 2.65 -8.66
N TRP A 142 8.45 2.78 -8.14
CA TRP A 142 7.36 3.49 -8.82
C TRP A 142 6.60 4.33 -7.82
N ILE A 143 6.18 5.52 -8.22
CA ILE A 143 5.40 6.43 -7.37
C ILE A 143 4.28 7.07 -8.17
N GLY A 144 3.09 7.16 -7.57
CA GLY A 144 1.93 7.85 -8.14
C GLY A 144 1.28 8.73 -7.08
N MET A 145 0.86 9.94 -7.47
CA MET A 145 -0.07 10.72 -6.67
C MET A 145 -1.40 9.99 -6.63
N VAL A 146 -2.05 9.95 -5.46
CA VAL A 146 -3.33 9.26 -5.27
C VAL A 146 -4.35 9.67 -6.32
N ASP A 147 -4.49 10.97 -6.60
CA ASP A 147 -5.45 11.49 -7.59
C ASP A 147 -5.14 10.99 -9.01
N ALA A 148 -3.87 11.01 -9.41
CA ALA A 148 -3.45 10.53 -10.73
C ALA A 148 -3.67 9.01 -10.88
N VAL A 149 -3.42 8.23 -9.81
CA VAL A 149 -3.70 6.80 -9.79
C VAL A 149 -5.21 6.54 -9.83
N GLN A 150 -6.03 7.34 -9.13
CA GLN A 150 -7.48 7.25 -9.17
C GLN A 150 -8.03 7.51 -10.58
N GLU A 151 -7.52 8.53 -11.27
CA GLU A 151 -7.88 8.82 -12.65
C GLU A 151 -7.53 7.64 -13.58
N ALA A 152 -6.33 7.06 -13.43
CA ALA A 152 -5.92 5.90 -14.20
C ALA A 152 -6.78 4.66 -13.93
N LEU A 153 -7.25 4.47 -12.69
CA LEU A 153 -8.14 3.38 -12.32
C LEU A 153 -9.55 3.49 -12.94
N ASN A 154 -9.99 4.70 -13.27
CA ASN A 154 -11.31 4.98 -13.83
C ASN A 154 -11.35 4.92 -15.38
N ARG A 155 -10.20 4.73 -16.03
CA ARG A 155 -10.08 4.49 -17.48
C ARG A 155 -10.26 3.01 -17.81
#